data_AF-A0A916WIU4-F1
#
_entry.id   AF-A0A916WIU4-F1
#
_cell.length_a   1.000
_cell.length_b   1.000
_cell.length_c   1.000
_cell.angle_alpha   90.00
_cell.angle_beta   90.00
_cell.angle_gamma   90.00
#
_symmetry.space_group_name_H-M   'P 1'
#
loop_
_entity.id
_entity.type
_entity.pdbx_description
1 polymer ?
#
loop_
_entity_poly.entity_id
_entity_poly.type
_entity_poly.pdbx_seq_one_letter_code
_entity_poly.pdbx_strand_id
1 'polypeptide(L)'
;MRYLTVLSALLVGAGVACAATALLGYVTRYSMFDGLYAEIDPTLYLRITAMTSFEKAAVVCGIAAVVSGLAIAVVRLIVARRATNT
;
A
#
# COMPACT_ATOMS: atom_id res chain seq x y z
N MET A 1 26.09 -6.12 3.59
CA MET A 1 25.24 -6.34 2.39
C MET A 1 23.93 -7.09 2.68
N ARG A 2 23.91 -8.20 3.44
CA ARG A 2 22.67 -8.95 3.78
C ARG A 2 21.54 -8.12 4.40
N TYR A 3 21.86 -7.24 5.36
CA TYR A 3 20.87 -6.40 6.06
C TYR A 3 20.05 -5.49 5.12
N LEU A 4 20.67 -4.96 4.07
CA LEU A 4 19.95 -4.11 3.12
C LEU A 4 18.96 -4.90 2.25
N THR A 5 19.22 -6.19 1.97
CA THR A 5 18.26 -7.04 1.24
C THR A 5 17.03 -7.31 2.12
N VAL A 6 17.26 -7.57 3.40
CA VAL A 6 16.20 -7.81 4.37
C VAL A 6 15.37 -6.55 4.56
N LEU A 7 16.01 -5.39 4.71
CA LEU A 7 15.31 -4.11 4.81
C LEU A 7 14.47 -3.80 3.57
N SER A 8 15.01 -3.96 2.36
CA SER A 8 14.23 -3.73 1.13
C SER A 8 13.03 -4.66 1.02
N ALA A 9 13.20 -5.94 1.36
CA ALA A 9 12.12 -6.92 1.32
C ALA A 9 11.04 -6.62 2.36
N LEU A 10 11.43 -6.23 3.58
CA LEU A 10 10.51 -5.83 4.64
C LEU A 10 9.73 -4.56 4.28
N LEU A 11 10.40 -3.55 3.71
CA LEU A 11 9.76 -2.30 3.25
C LEU A 11 8.72 -2.57 2.16
N VAL A 12 9.07 -3.38 1.17
CA VAL A 12 8.13 -3.77 0.10
C VAL A 12 6.98 -4.59 0.67
N GLY A 13 7.26 -5.61 1.48
CA GLY A 13 6.23 -6.46 2.08
C GLY A 13 5.27 -5.68 2.99
N ALA A 14 5.80 -4.83 3.87
CA ALA A 14 5.00 -3.98 4.76
C ALA A 14 4.14 -3.00 3.96
N GLY A 15 4.70 -2.39 2.91
CA GLY A 15 3.95 -1.45 2.10
C GLY A 15 2.82 -2.09 1.28
N VAL A 16 3.06 -3.28 0.72
CA VAL A 16 2.02 -4.08 0.05
C VAL A 16 0.94 -4.50 1.04
N ALA A 17 1.31 -5.00 2.22
CA ALA A 17 0.35 -5.41 3.24
C ALA A 17 -0.53 -4.23 3.71
N CYS A 18 0.06 -3.05 3.89
CA CYS A 18 -0.66 -1.84 4.30
C CYS A 18 -1.66 -1.40 3.22
N ALA A 19 -1.24 -1.35 1.95
CA ALA A 19 -2.11 -1.02 0.83
C ALA A 19 -3.24 -2.04 0.65
N ALA A 20 -2.92 -3.34 0.74
CA ALA A 20 -3.89 -4.42 0.64
C ALA A 20 -4.93 -4.37 1.77
N THR A 21 -4.50 -4.14 3.01
CA THR A 21 -5.40 -4.03 4.17
C THR A 21 -6.35 -2.84 4.02
N ALA A 22 -5.85 -1.69 3.56
CA ALA A 22 -6.67 -0.51 3.31
C ALA A 22 -7.69 -0.71 2.19
N LEU A 23 -7.27 -1.34 1.07
CA LEU A 23 -8.16 -1.69 -0.03
C LEU A 23 -9.23 -2.69 0.39
N LEU A 24 -8.85 -3.74 1.13
CA LEU A 24 -9.79 -4.72 1.66
C LEU A 24 -10.78 -4.08 2.63
N GLY A 25 -10.34 -3.18 3.51
CA GLY A 25 -11.23 -2.42 4.40
C GLY A 25 -12.23 -1.54 3.62
N TYR A 26 -11.76 -0.88 2.57
CA TYR A 26 -12.62 -0.09 1.70
C TYR A 26 -13.64 -0.95 0.96
N VAL A 27 -13.20 -2.04 0.32
CA VAL A 27 -14.06 -2.93 -0.48
C VAL A 27 -15.08 -3.67 0.39
N THR A 28 -14.68 -4.17 1.56
CA THR A 28 -15.60 -4.84 2.48
C THR A 28 -16.70 -3.88 2.94
N ARG A 29 -16.34 -2.66 3.31
CA ARG A 29 -17.32 -1.64 3.67
C ARG A 29 -18.23 -1.28 2.50
N TYR A 30 -17.67 -1.03 1.32
CA TYR A 30 -18.46 -0.75 0.13
C TYR A 30 -19.46 -1.88 -0.14
N SER A 31 -19.01 -3.14 -0.12
CA SER A 31 -19.86 -4.32 -0.34
C SER A 31 -20.95 -4.51 0.70
N MET A 32 -20.73 -4.13 1.96
CA MET A 32 -21.76 -4.22 3.01
C MET A 32 -22.88 -3.19 2.80
N PHE A 33 -22.56 -2.03 2.23
CA PHE A 33 -23.52 -0.94 2.04
C PHE A 33 -24.10 -0.86 0.63
N ASP A 34 -23.53 -1.55 -0.35
CA ASP A 34 -23.97 -1.51 -1.76
C ASP A 34 -25.45 -1.90 -1.93
N GLY A 35 -25.93 -2.87 -1.14
CA GLY A 35 -27.34 -3.27 -1.14
C GLY A 35 -28.31 -2.18 -0.65
N LEU A 36 -27.82 -1.15 0.05
CA LEU A 36 -28.63 -0.06 0.61
C LEU A 36 -28.63 1.18 -0.30
N TYR A 37 -27.99 1.11 -1.48
CA TYR A 37 -27.83 2.23 -2.41
C TYR A 37 -29.16 2.86 -2.88
N ALA A 38 -30.25 2.09 -2.90
CA ALA A 38 -31.58 2.57 -3.28
C ALA A 38 -32.51 2.82 -2.08
N GLU A 39 -32.11 2.44 -0.86
CA GLU A 39 -32.97 2.49 0.34
C GLU A 39 -32.59 3.63 1.30
N ILE A 40 -31.40 4.20 1.16
CA ILE A 40 -30.88 5.27 2.01
C ILE A 40 -30.68 6.57 1.22
N ASP A 41 -30.78 7.71 1.91
CA ASP A 41 -30.38 9.00 1.38
C ASP A 41 -28.97 8.93 0.74
N PRO A 42 -28.83 9.31 -0.54
CA PRO A 42 -27.57 9.17 -1.28
C PRO A 42 -26.41 9.94 -0.62
N THR A 43 -26.69 11.03 0.09
CA THR A 43 -25.66 11.81 0.80
C THR A 43 -25.08 11.04 1.99
N LEU A 44 -25.91 10.23 2.67
CA LEU A 44 -25.50 9.41 3.79
C LEU A 44 -24.72 8.18 3.30
N TYR A 45 -25.19 7.55 2.22
CA TYR A 45 -24.47 6.47 1.53
C TYR A 45 -23.04 6.89 1.16
N LEU A 46 -22.89 8.07 0.54
CA LEU A 46 -21.58 8.63 0.17
C LEU A 46 -20.68 8.87 1.38
N ARG A 47 -21.21 9.34 2.51
CA ARG A 47 -20.41 9.56 3.73
C ARG A 47 -19.89 8.26 4.33
N ILE A 48 -20.70 7.19 4.29
CA ILE A 48 -20.35 5.89 4.88
C ILE A 48 -19.37 5.11 3.98
N THR A 49 -19.60 5.15 2.66
CA THR A 49 -18.77 4.45 1.66
C THR A 49 -17.50 5.20 1.30
N ALA A 50 -17.39 6.49 1.63
CA ALA A 50 -16.17 7.27 1.38
C ALA A 50 -14.94 6.66 2.05
N MET A 51 -13.83 6.62 1.33
CA MET A 51 -12.56 6.13 1.85
C MET A 51 -12.14 6.95 3.08
N THR A 52 -11.85 6.26 4.18
CA THR A 52 -11.52 6.94 5.45
C THR A 52 -10.17 7.63 5.37
N SER A 53 -9.93 8.61 6.25
CA SER A 53 -8.61 9.24 6.40
C SER A 53 -7.52 8.20 6.71
N PHE A 54 -7.84 7.18 7.50
CA PHE A 54 -6.94 6.08 7.82
C PHE A 54 -6.58 5.25 6.58
N GLU A 55 -7.56 4.82 5.79
CA GLU A 55 -7.31 4.04 4.56
C GLU A 55 -6.47 4.84 3.55
N LYS A 56 -6.76 6.14 3.39
CA LYS A 56 -5.96 7.02 2.52
C LYS A 56 -4.51 7.11 3.02
N ALA A 57 -4.31 7.34 4.32
CA ALA A 57 -2.98 7.40 4.91
C ALA A 57 -2.23 6.06 4.77
N ALA A 58 -2.91 4.93 5.01
CA ALA A 58 -2.34 3.60 4.87
C ALA A 58 -1.91 3.30 3.42
N VAL A 59 -2.70 3.69 2.41
CA VAL A 59 -2.31 3.57 1.01
C VAL A 59 -1.08 4.43 0.69
N VAL A 60 -1.07 5.70 1.11
CA VAL A 60 0.07 6.60 0.86
C VAL A 60 1.35 6.10 1.53
N CYS A 61 1.27 5.71 2.80
CA CYS A 61 2.39 5.13 3.54
C CYS A 61 2.85 3.81 2.91
N GLY A 62 1.92 2.97 2.45
CA GLY A 62 2.22 1.72 1.78
C GLY A 62 2.98 1.92 0.46
N ILE A 63 2.54 2.88 -0.36
CA ILE A 63 3.23 3.27 -1.59
C ILE A 63 4.63 3.81 -1.28
N ALA A 64 4.76 4.70 -0.30
CA ALA A 64 6.04 5.28 0.09
C ALA A 64 7.03 4.21 0.55
N ALA A 65 6.57 3.23 1.34
CA ALA A 65 7.39 2.10 1.80
C ALA A 65 7.86 1.21 0.63
N VAL A 66 6.96 0.89 -0.32
CA VAL A 66 7.29 0.11 -1.53
C VAL A 66 8.33 0.83 -2.39
N VAL A 67 8.12 2.13 -2.67
CA VAL A 67 9.05 2.95 -3.46
C VAL A 67 10.43 3.00 -2.80
N SER A 68 10.48 3.20 -1.48
CA SER A 68 11.72 3.24 -0.71
C SER A 68 12.46 1.89 -0.76
N GLY A 69 11.74 0.78 -0.60
CA GLY A 69 12.31 -0.57 -0.70
C GLY A 69 12.87 -0.88 -2.10
N LEU A 70 12.15 -0.47 -3.15
CA LEU A 70 12.58 -0.59 -4.54
C LEU A 70 13.85 0.23 -4.83
N ALA A 71 13.92 1.48 -4.36
CA ALA A 71 15.09 2.33 -4.53
C ALA A 71 16.35 1.68 -3.93
N ILE A 72 16.24 1.12 -2.72
CA ILE A 72 17.35 0.40 -2.07
C ILE A 72 17.77 -0.82 -2.89
N ALA A 73 16.81 -1.59 -3.40
CA ALA A 73 17.09 -2.77 -4.23
C ALA A 73 17.83 -2.40 -5.53
N VAL A 74 17.41 -1.33 -6.21
CA VAL A 74 18.04 -0.84 -7.45
C VAL A 74 19.46 -0.35 -7.19
N VAL A 75 19.68 0.48 -6.17
CA VAL A 75 21.02 0.97 -5.81
C VAL A 75 21.97 -0.21 -5.57
N ARG A 76 21.50 -1.25 -4.90
CA ARG A 76 22.30 -2.45 -4.65
C ARG A 76 22.60 -3.26 -5.90
N LEU A 77 21.63 -3.39 -6.81
CA LEU A 77 21.86 -4.04 -8.09
C LEU A 77 22.97 -3.32 -8.87
N ILE A 78 22.95 -1.99 -8.87
CA ILE A 78 23.98 -1.17 -9.54
C ILE A 78 25.35 -1.37 -8.89
N VAL A 79 25.43 -1.34 -7.55
CA VAL A 79 26.69 -1.55 -6.82
C VAL A 79 27.26 -2.95 -7.07
N ALA A 80 26.42 -3.99 -7.03
CA ALA A 80 26.84 -5.36 -7.32
C ALA A 80 27.39 -5.50 -8.75
N ARG A 81 26.69 -4.93 -9.74
CA ARG A 81 27.15 -4.93 -11.14
C ARG A 81 28.47 -4.21 -11.34
N ARG A 82 28.69 -3.08 -10.63
CA ARG A 82 29.98 -2.36 -10.70
C ARG A 82 31.12 -3.19 -10.12
N ALA A 83 30.90 -3.87 -8.99
CA ALA A 83 31.91 -4.70 -8.35
C ALA A 83 32.31 -5.94 -9.17
N THR A 84 31.45 -6.41 -10.07
CA THR A 84 31.75 -7.54 -10.97
C THR A 84 32.54 -7.10 -12.22
N ASN A 85 32.50 -5.82 -12.57
CA ASN A 85 33.15 -5.27 -13.77
C ASN A 85 34.54 -4.65 -13.49
N THR A 86 35.02 -4.71 -12.25
CA THR A 86 36.36 -4.29 -11.80
C THR A 86 37.16 -5.49 -11.37
#